data_AF-A0AAD7AE71-F1
#
_entry.id   AF-A0AAD7AE71-F1
#
_cell.length_a   1.000
_cell.length_b   1.000
_cell.length_c   1.000
_cell.angle_alpha   90.00
_cell.angle_beta   90.00
_cell.angle_gamma   90.00
#
_symmetry.space_group_name_H-M   'P 1'
#
loop_
_entity.id
_entity.type
_entity.pdbx_description
1 polymer ?
#
loop_
_entity_poly.entity_id
_entity_poly.type
_entity_poly.pdbx_seq_one_letter_code
_entity_poly.pdbx_strand_id
1 'polypeptide(L)'
;MHKIGSLLFCPRCGTLLDLPKDGQVDVTCEQCGHVEPASSYENTEITTRSDPDAFPSALRQKRKTQTKLHETGDQGTLVNEKCPSCGALEAYSKEMQLRSADEGSTIFYTCVACKHGWRVNN
;
A
#
# COMPACT_ATOMS: atom_id res chain seq x y z
N MET A 1 31.65 11.12 20.71
CA MET A 1 31.10 11.27 19.35
C MET A 1 29.84 10.42 19.23
N HIS A 2 28.70 11.03 18.90
CA HIS A 2 27.46 10.29 18.61
C HIS A 2 27.24 10.28 17.09
N LYS A 3 27.44 9.11 16.47
CA LYS A 3 27.32 8.91 15.02
C LYS A 3 26.15 7.97 14.73
N ILE A 4 25.25 8.39 13.84
CA ILE A 4 24.06 7.61 13.45
C ILE A 4 24.01 7.61 11.92
N GLY A 5 24.41 6.51 11.30
CA GLY A 5 24.60 6.46 9.85
C GLY A 5 25.65 7.50 9.40
N SER A 6 25.29 8.37 8.45
CA SER A 6 26.09 9.52 8.00
C SER A 6 26.02 10.75 8.88
N LEU A 7 25.15 10.78 9.88
CA LEU A 7 24.91 11.96 10.70
C LEU A 7 25.81 11.95 11.94
N LEU A 8 26.44 13.09 12.20
CA LEU A 8 27.29 13.33 13.37
C LEU A 8 26.66 14.40 14.26
N PHE A 9 26.57 14.10 15.55
CA PHE A 9 26.03 15.02 16.55
C PHE A 9 27.12 15.51 17.48
N CYS A 10 27.06 16.79 17.81
CA CYS A 10 27.96 17.45 18.73
C CYS A 10 27.95 16.72 20.09
N PRO A 11 29.11 16.28 20.62
CA PRO A 11 29.17 15.56 21.89
C PRO A 11 28.84 16.45 23.10
N ARG A 12 28.86 17.78 22.95
CA ARG A 12 28.62 18.73 24.05
C ARG A 12 27.16 19.15 24.20
N CYS A 13 26.50 19.51 23.10
CA CYS A 13 25.13 20.05 23.12
C CYS A 13 24.11 19.21 22.35
N GLY A 14 24.54 18.13 21.67
CA GLY A 14 23.64 17.25 20.92
C GLY A 14 23.14 17.80 19.59
N THR A 15 23.60 18.98 19.16
CA THR A 15 23.25 19.58 17.86
C THR A 15 23.81 18.74 16.71
N LEU A 16 23.03 18.58 15.63
CA LEU A 16 23.51 17.98 14.38
C LEU A 16 24.61 18.86 13.77
N LEU A 17 25.77 18.29 13.49
CA LEU A 17 26.90 19.01 12.88
C LEU A 17 26.78 19.05 11.37
N ASP A 18 27.13 20.19 10.77
CA ASP A 18 27.14 20.38 9.32
C ASP A 18 28.14 19.44 8.62
N LEU A 19 27.89 19.14 7.35
CA LEU A 19 28.85 18.41 6.54
C LEU A 19 30.09 19.28 6.27
N PRO A 20 31.31 18.72 6.38
CA PRO A 20 32.52 19.45 6.02
C PRO A 20 32.50 19.80 4.52
N LYS A 21 32.92 21.02 4.19
CA LYS A 21 33.13 21.45 2.80
C LYS A 21 34.44 20.87 2.25
N ASP A 22 34.59 20.85 0.93
CA ASP A 22 35.82 20.41 0.28
C ASP A 22 37.04 21.18 0.81
N GLY A 23 38.03 20.45 1.32
CA GLY A 23 39.26 21.01 1.89
C GLY A 23 39.14 21.57 3.31
N GLN A 24 37.97 21.47 3.94
CA GLN A 24 37.77 21.88 5.33
C GLN A 24 38.34 20.82 6.30
N VAL A 25 39.13 21.26 7.28
CA VAL A 25 39.82 20.36 8.23
C VAL A 25 38.96 20.09 9.46
N ASP A 26 38.07 21.02 9.79
CA ASP A 26 37.30 21.07 11.03
C ASP A 26 35.89 21.63 10.84
N VAL A 27 34.92 21.05 11.53
CA VAL A 27 33.52 21.47 11.57
C VAL A 27 33.24 22.06 12.94
N THR A 28 32.79 23.31 12.95
CA THR A 28 32.42 24.01 14.20
C THR A 28 30.92 23.88 14.44
N CYS A 29 30.54 23.49 15.66
CA CYS A 29 29.16 23.47 16.10
C CYS A 29 28.61 24.89 16.26
N GLU A 30 27.55 25.23 15.53
CA GLU A 30 26.88 26.53 15.58
C GLU A 30 26.29 26.90 16.95
N GLN A 31 25.95 25.91 17.79
CA GLN A 31 25.27 26.17 19.08
C GLN A 31 26.21 26.39 20.25
N CYS A 32 27.31 25.60 20.34
CA CYS A 32 28.20 25.64 21.50
C CYS A 32 29.68 25.91 21.15
N GLY A 33 30.00 26.10 19.86
CA GLY A 33 31.36 26.36 19.39
C GLY A 33 32.33 25.17 19.47
N HIS A 34 31.83 23.97 19.78
CA HIS A 34 32.64 22.76 19.78
C HIS A 34 33.17 22.45 18.38
N VAL A 35 34.45 22.10 18.27
CA VAL A 35 35.11 21.80 17.00
C VAL A 35 35.32 20.30 16.86
N GLU A 36 34.80 19.71 15.80
CA GLU A 36 35.03 18.31 15.41
C GLU A 36 35.89 18.24 14.14
N PRO A 37 36.86 17.33 14.05
CA PRO A 37 37.65 17.16 12.84
C PRO A 37 36.79 16.62 11.68
N ALA A 38 37.01 17.12 10.46
CA ALA A 38 36.30 16.68 9.26
C ALA A 38 36.53 15.18 8.96
N SER A 39 37.67 14.63 9.39
CA SER A 39 37.97 13.19 9.29
C SER A 39 36.98 12.32 10.07
N SER A 40 36.22 12.86 11.02
CA SER A 40 35.14 12.14 11.72
C SER A 40 34.03 11.67 10.76
N TYR A 41 33.87 12.32 9.61
CA TYR A 41 32.89 11.97 8.57
C TYR A 41 33.39 10.84 7.65
N GLU A 42 34.68 10.53 7.67
CA GLU A 42 35.27 9.46 6.85
C GLU A 42 34.85 8.06 7.32
N ASN A 43 35.09 7.07 6.46
CA ASN A 43 34.83 5.65 6.74
C ASN A 43 33.38 5.36 7.18
N THR A 44 32.42 6.12 6.63
CA THR A 44 31.00 5.90 6.88
C THR A 44 30.37 5.08 5.78
N GLU A 45 30.19 3.78 6.02
CA GLU A 45 29.47 2.91 5.10
C GLU A 45 27.96 2.98 5.36
N ILE A 46 27.18 3.24 4.31
CA ILE A 46 25.72 3.24 4.36
C ILE A 46 25.22 2.23 3.34
N THR A 47 24.61 1.14 3.82
CA THR A 47 23.93 0.19 2.94
C THR A 47 22.47 0.60 2.81
N THR A 48 22.08 1.05 1.62
CA THR A 48 20.66 1.24 1.29
C THR A 48 20.14 0.01 0.55
N ARG A 49 18.86 -0.28 0.74
CA ARG A 49 18.14 -1.30 -0.02
C ARG A 49 16.87 -0.64 -0.55
N SER A 50 16.53 -0.93 -1.79
CA SER A 50 15.25 -0.49 -2.35
C SER A 50 14.13 -1.07 -1.49
N ASP A 51 13.06 -0.29 -1.29
CA ASP A 51 11.82 -0.85 -0.75
C ASP A 51 11.45 -2.09 -1.56
N PRO A 52 11.04 -3.20 -0.91
CA PRO A 52 10.62 -4.39 -1.64
C PRO A 52 9.68 -3.99 -2.76
N ASP A 53 8.62 -3.23 -2.49
CA ASP A 53 7.56 -2.91 -3.45
C ASP A 53 7.85 -1.78 -4.43
N ALA A 54 9.06 -1.20 -4.41
CA ALA A 54 9.50 -0.22 -5.40
C ALA A 54 9.45 -0.76 -6.85
N PHE A 55 9.58 -2.08 -7.03
CA PHE A 55 9.61 -2.71 -8.35
C PHE A 55 8.58 -3.85 -8.44
N PRO A 56 7.31 -3.57 -8.76
CA PRO A 56 6.31 -4.61 -8.99
C PRO A 56 6.63 -5.37 -10.28
N SER A 57 6.64 -6.71 -10.21
CA SER A 57 6.81 -7.57 -11.38
C SER A 57 6.07 -8.90 -11.19
N ALA A 58 5.71 -9.56 -12.30
CA ALA A 58 5.01 -10.86 -12.25
C ALA A 58 5.82 -11.92 -11.48
N LEU A 59 7.14 -11.95 -11.64
CA LEU A 59 8.03 -12.85 -10.88
C LEU A 59 8.04 -12.53 -9.39
N ARG A 60 7.98 -11.24 -9.04
CA ARG A 60 8.02 -10.80 -7.64
C ARG A 60 6.67 -10.97 -6.94
N GLN A 61 5.56 -10.81 -7.68
CA GLN A 61 4.21 -11.18 -7.22
C GLN A 61 4.10 -12.68 -6.93
N LYS A 62 4.70 -13.54 -7.76
CA LYS A 62 4.76 -15.00 -7.52
C LYS A 62 5.56 -15.38 -6.27
N ARG A 63 6.45 -14.51 -5.79
CA ARG A 63 7.22 -14.70 -4.55
C ARG A 63 6.45 -14.25 -3.31
N LYS A 64 5.44 -13.39 -3.46
CA LYS A 64 4.49 -13.13 -2.37
C LYS A 64 3.61 -14.37 -2.24
N THR A 65 3.39 -14.84 -1.01
CA THR A 65 2.45 -15.92 -0.71
C THR A 65 1.12 -15.53 -1.34
N GLN A 66 0.70 -16.30 -2.34
CA GLN A 66 -0.50 -15.99 -3.10
C GLN A 66 -1.70 -16.06 -2.16
N THR A 67 -2.16 -14.94 -1.62
CA THR A 67 -3.60 -14.71 -1.52
C THR A 67 -4.06 -14.53 -2.96
N LYS A 68 -4.17 -15.64 -3.71
CA LYS A 68 -5.13 -15.67 -4.80
C LYS A 68 -6.44 -15.35 -4.09
N LEU A 69 -6.89 -14.11 -4.19
CA LEU A 69 -8.31 -13.82 -4.07
C LEU A 69 -8.92 -14.80 -5.06
N HIS A 70 -9.54 -15.84 -4.52
CA HIS A 70 -10.22 -16.81 -5.35
C HIS A 70 -11.24 -15.96 -6.12
N GLU A 71 -11.08 -15.87 -7.45
CA GLU A 71 -12.07 -15.30 -8.36
C GLU A 71 -13.36 -16.13 -8.38
N THR A 72 -13.65 -16.92 -7.34
CA THR A 72 -15.00 -16.96 -6.80
C THR A 72 -15.30 -15.59 -6.20
N GLY A 73 -15.30 -14.56 -7.05
CA GLY A 73 -15.95 -13.31 -6.76
C GLY A 73 -17.33 -13.68 -6.26
N ASP A 74 -17.69 -13.16 -5.09
CA ASP A 74 -19.00 -13.25 -4.46
C ASP A 74 -20.09 -13.25 -5.54
N GLN A 75 -20.50 -14.44 -6.00
CA GLN A 75 -21.45 -14.56 -7.10
C GLN A 75 -22.84 -14.11 -6.64
N GLY A 76 -23.02 -13.89 -5.33
CA GLY A 76 -24.28 -13.65 -4.67
C GLY A 76 -24.90 -14.95 -4.15
N THR A 77 -26.12 -14.84 -3.65
CA THR A 77 -26.88 -15.98 -3.12
C THR A 77 -27.65 -16.65 -4.24
N LEU A 78 -27.51 -17.97 -4.41
CA LEU A 78 -28.27 -18.73 -5.40
C LEU A 78 -29.76 -18.76 -5.00
N VAL A 79 -30.65 -18.38 -5.92
CA VAL A 79 -32.10 -18.30 -5.71
C VAL A 79 -32.86 -18.87 -6.91
N ASN A 80 -34.09 -19.34 -6.64
CA ASN A 80 -35.00 -19.82 -7.67
C ASN A 80 -35.75 -18.64 -8.34
N GLU A 81 -35.09 -17.98 -9.28
CA GLU A 81 -35.66 -16.89 -10.08
C GLU A 81 -35.55 -17.22 -11.57
N LYS A 82 -36.65 -17.10 -12.31
CA LYS A 82 -36.70 -17.45 -13.73
C LYS A 82 -36.03 -16.38 -14.59
N CYS A 83 -34.99 -16.76 -15.32
CA CYS A 83 -34.30 -15.88 -16.25
C CYS A 83 -35.23 -15.42 -17.39
N PRO A 84 -35.38 -14.10 -17.60
CA PRO A 84 -36.22 -13.57 -18.67
C PRO A 84 -35.67 -13.83 -20.08
N SER A 85 -34.36 -14.12 -20.20
CA SER A 85 -33.70 -14.34 -21.50
C SER A 85 -33.70 -15.80 -21.93
N CYS A 86 -33.40 -16.76 -21.05
CA CYS A 86 -33.25 -18.17 -21.40
C CYS A 86 -34.22 -19.12 -20.68
N GLY A 87 -35.00 -18.63 -19.70
CA GLY A 87 -35.98 -19.43 -18.97
C GLY A 87 -35.41 -20.38 -17.90
N ALA A 88 -34.10 -20.38 -17.65
CA ALA A 88 -33.51 -21.11 -16.53
C ALA A 88 -34.12 -20.67 -15.19
N LEU A 89 -34.30 -21.59 -14.26
CA LEU A 89 -35.00 -21.34 -12.98
C LEU A 89 -34.10 -20.84 -11.85
N GLU A 90 -32.79 -20.77 -12.10
CA GLU A 90 -31.80 -20.39 -11.09
C GLU A 90 -31.01 -19.15 -11.50
N ALA A 91 -30.83 -18.25 -10.54
CA ALA A 91 -30.05 -17.03 -10.67
C ALA A 91 -29.30 -16.75 -9.38
N TYR A 92 -28.16 -16.07 -9.46
CA TYR A 92 -27.54 -15.48 -8.28
C TYR A 92 -28.13 -14.11 -7.99
N SER A 93 -28.38 -13.80 -6.72
CA SER A 93 -28.95 -12.55 -6.25
C SER A 93 -27.95 -11.75 -5.41
N LYS A 94 -27.96 -10.42 -5.59
CA LYS A 94 -27.19 -9.46 -4.82
C LYS A 94 -28.04 -8.22 -4.53
N GLU A 95 -28.26 -7.94 -3.27
CA GLU A 95 -29.01 -6.76 -2.85
C GLU A 95 -28.07 -5.57 -2.68
N MET A 96 -28.49 -4.41 -3.19
CA MET A 96 -27.76 -3.16 -3.05
C MET A 96 -28.73 -2.00 -2.87
N GLN A 97 -28.49 -1.16 -1.87
CA GLN A 97 -29.25 0.07 -1.70
C GLN A 97 -28.68 1.13 -2.66
N LEU A 98 -29.47 1.51 -3.66
CA LEU A 98 -29.08 2.52 -4.66
C LEU A 98 -29.74 3.88 -4.40
N ARG A 99 -30.68 3.96 -3.45
CA ARG A 99 -31.51 5.13 -3.19
C ARG A 99 -31.51 5.48 -1.70
N SER A 100 -32.26 6.52 -1.33
CA SER A 100 -32.42 6.96 0.06
C SER A 100 -32.91 5.82 0.95
N ALA A 101 -32.63 5.91 2.25
CA ALA A 101 -33.04 4.90 3.23
C ALA A 101 -34.58 4.70 3.30
N ASP A 102 -35.35 5.67 2.81
CA ASP A 102 -36.81 5.63 2.73
C ASP A 102 -37.35 4.81 1.54
N GLU A 103 -36.48 4.35 0.62
CA GLU A 103 -36.85 3.53 -0.54
C GLU A 103 -36.33 2.09 -0.42
N GLY A 104 -37.06 1.12 -1.02
CA GLY A 104 -36.70 -0.30 -0.99
C GLY A 104 -35.38 -0.62 -1.72
N SER A 105 -34.77 -1.75 -1.37
CA SER A 105 -33.49 -2.18 -1.94
C SER A 105 -33.63 -2.61 -3.42
N THR A 106 -32.55 -2.44 -4.19
CA THR A 106 -32.46 -2.99 -5.54
C THR A 106 -31.80 -4.37 -5.48
N ILE A 107 -32.49 -5.38 -6.00
CA ILE A 107 -31.95 -6.75 -6.14
C ILE A 107 -31.40 -6.92 -7.55
N PHE A 108 -30.13 -7.26 -7.66
CA PHE A 108 -29.47 -7.63 -8.90
C PHE A 108 -29.44 -9.15 -9.03
N TYR A 109 -29.94 -9.67 -10.14
CA TYR A 109 -29.91 -11.07 -10.48
C TYR A 109 -28.91 -11.33 -11.61
N THR A 110 -28.23 -12.46 -11.57
CA THR A 110 -27.36 -12.96 -12.65
C THR A 110 -27.73 -14.42 -12.95
N CYS A 111 -28.23 -14.70 -14.15
CA CYS A 111 -28.60 -16.06 -14.53
C CYS A 111 -27.41 -17.02 -14.44
N VAL A 112 -27.61 -18.19 -13.83
CA VAL A 112 -26.57 -19.22 -13.71
C VAL A 112 -26.13 -19.74 -15.09
N ALA A 113 -27.10 -19.94 -15.99
CA ALA A 113 -26.92 -20.58 -17.29
C ALA A 113 -26.40 -19.64 -18.40
N CYS A 114 -27.04 -18.48 -18.60
CA CYS A 114 -26.69 -17.56 -19.69
C CYS A 114 -25.94 -16.30 -19.26
N LYS A 115 -25.70 -16.12 -17.95
CA LYS A 115 -25.06 -14.93 -17.36
C LYS A 115 -25.75 -13.58 -17.65
N HIS A 116 -26.99 -13.61 -18.14
CA HIS A 116 -27.81 -12.40 -18.27
C HIS A 116 -28.06 -11.78 -16.89
N GLY A 117 -27.81 -10.48 -16.75
CA GLY A 117 -28.06 -9.73 -15.53
C GLY A 117 -29.29 -8.84 -15.65
N TRP A 118 -30.14 -8.83 -14.62
CA TRP A 118 -31.29 -7.93 -14.52
C TRP A 118 -31.45 -7.41 -13.09
N ARG A 119 -32.22 -6.35 -12.91
CA ARG A 119 -32.47 -5.74 -11.60
C ARG A 119 -33.96 -5.61 -11.33
N VAL A 120 -34.34 -5.78 -10.07
CA VAL A 120 -35.69 -5.57 -9.56
C VAL A 120 -35.59 -4.59 -8.40
N ASN A 121 -36.44 -3.56 -8.39
CA ASN A 121 -36.57 -2.68 -7.22
C ASN A 121 -37.71 -3.24 -6.36
N ASN A 122 -37.44 -3.46 -5.09
CA ASN A 122 -38.46 -3.79 -4.11
C ASN A 122 -39.14 -2.52 -3.58
#